data_AF-A0A7C6IDC5-F1
#
_entry.id   AF-A0A7C6IDC5-F1
#
_cell.length_a   1.000
_cell.length_b   1.000
_cell.length_c   1.000
_cell.angle_alpha   90.00
_cell.angle_beta   90.00
_cell.angle_gamma   90.00
#
_symmetry.space_group_name_H-M   'P 1'
#
loop_
_entity.id
_entity.type
_entity.pdbx_description
1 polymer ?
#
loop_
_entity_poly.entity_id
_entity_poly.type
_entity_poly.pdbx_seq_one_letter_code
_entity_poly.pdbx_strand_id
1 'polypeptide(L)'
;MACPDYIGCWGNAANFTSQVYWAAAQFQAYRKNPTGYRHRAGQVNTISYNEEALCGTAEVRIANQATAGLYNYTPFVPNRASIDAVSGTGDLCSSYGNRNFFWWLKTWFPAAVTSTAPAVYPSPASTITPQMEAVYARMRTLTLARTGSSTSMILAGPNGTFHKTFGKLAMVWTPARGATLAHWVPRGTTPTLLPAFRDVPPGTGFEGEIEWMRAMRISEGWSDNTYRPVQPVQRNAMAAFLYRAAGSPAFTAPTRASFTDVPVGAPFFREIEWMKAAGITTGYRDNTFRPYDPINRDAMAAFLYRASGSPAFTPPTRARFSDVPVGTAFRTEIEWLASTGTTTGYADGTYRPLSPVNRDAMAAFLYRRAG
;
A
#
# COMPACT_ATOMS: atom_id res chain seq x y z
N MET A 1 -24.92 12.72 10.25
CA MET A 1 -23.56 12.85 10.80
C MET A 1 -22.82 13.88 9.97
N ALA A 2 -22.14 14.84 10.61
CA ALA A 2 -21.51 15.96 9.92
C ALA A 2 -19.98 15.81 9.78
N CYS A 3 -19.42 14.68 10.20
CA CYS A 3 -18.02 14.29 9.98
C CYS A 3 -17.95 12.80 9.63
N PRO A 4 -18.16 12.41 8.36
CA PRO A 4 -17.88 11.04 7.92
C PRO A 4 -16.39 10.72 8.04
N ASP A 5 -16.05 9.47 8.37
CA ASP A 5 -14.64 9.03 8.55
C ASP A 5 -13.77 9.18 7.28
N TYR A 6 -14.40 9.28 6.10
CA TYR A 6 -13.74 9.29 4.79
C TYR A 6 -14.00 10.56 3.95
N ILE A 7 -14.76 11.52 4.46
CA ILE A 7 -15.03 12.81 3.80
C ILE A 7 -15.03 13.86 4.89
N GLY A 8 -14.14 14.85 4.81
CA GLY A 8 -13.93 15.85 5.87
C GLY A 8 -15.23 16.46 6.43
N CYS A 9 -15.14 16.96 7.67
CA CYS A 9 -16.28 17.54 8.39
C CYS A 9 -16.97 18.69 7.63
N TRP A 10 -18.29 18.75 7.74
CA TRP A 10 -19.14 19.72 7.08
C TRP A 10 -19.32 20.96 7.98
N GLY A 11 -18.87 22.12 7.50
CA GLY A 11 -19.05 23.42 8.17
C GLY A 11 -18.51 23.46 9.61
N ASN A 12 -19.27 24.05 10.53
CA ASN A 12 -18.85 24.23 11.93
C ASN A 12 -18.80 22.92 12.74
N ALA A 13 -19.14 21.77 12.15
CA ALA A 13 -19.09 20.47 12.82
C ALA A 13 -17.66 19.99 13.11
N ALA A 14 -16.63 20.63 12.56
CA ALA A 14 -15.24 20.24 12.74
C ALA A 14 -14.68 20.51 14.15
N ASN A 15 -15.24 21.48 14.90
CA ASN A 15 -14.69 21.81 16.22
C ASN A 15 -15.12 20.79 17.30
N PHE A 16 -14.24 20.59 18.28
CA PHE A 16 -14.42 19.60 19.35
C PHE A 16 -15.74 19.76 20.12
N THR A 17 -16.08 20.99 20.52
CA THR A 17 -17.29 21.28 21.30
C THR A 17 -18.56 20.89 20.55
N SER A 18 -18.62 21.20 19.26
CA SER A 18 -19.75 20.80 18.41
C SER A 18 -19.84 19.28 18.26
N GLN A 19 -18.73 18.57 18.09
CA GLN A 19 -18.74 17.11 18.01
C GLN A 19 -19.24 16.46 19.31
N VAL A 20 -18.77 16.93 20.47
CA VAL A 20 -19.22 16.43 21.78
C VAL A 20 -20.71 16.72 22.02
N TYR A 21 -21.16 17.94 21.73
CA TYR A 21 -22.57 18.32 21.88
C TYR A 21 -23.48 17.46 21.01
N TRP A 22 -23.17 17.31 19.72
CA TRP A 22 -24.00 16.55 18.79
C TRP A 22 -23.96 15.05 19.07
N ALA A 23 -22.83 14.50 19.52
CA ALA A 23 -22.78 13.12 20.00
C ALA A 23 -23.71 12.93 21.21
N ALA A 24 -23.63 13.81 22.23
CA ALA A 24 -24.50 13.74 23.39
C ALA A 24 -25.99 13.89 23.03
N ALA A 25 -26.33 14.83 22.15
CA ALA A 25 -27.69 15.01 21.64
C ALA A 25 -28.20 13.76 20.91
N GLN A 26 -27.35 13.10 20.13
CA GLN A 26 -27.69 11.85 19.44
C GLN A 26 -27.95 10.70 20.43
N PHE A 27 -27.15 10.57 21.50
CA PHE A 27 -27.42 9.60 22.57
C PHE A 27 -28.73 9.88 23.30
N GLN A 28 -29.11 11.15 23.50
CA GLN A 28 -30.42 11.52 24.03
C GLN A 28 -31.56 11.13 23.09
N ALA A 29 -31.37 11.25 21.77
CA ALA A 29 -32.35 10.79 20.78
C ALA A 29 -32.53 9.26 20.84
N TYR A 30 -31.44 8.49 20.92
CA TYR A 30 -31.50 7.03 21.12
C TYR A 30 -32.24 6.66 22.41
N ARG A 31 -32.03 7.41 23.50
CA ARG A 31 -32.72 7.20 24.78
C ARG A 31 -34.23 7.48 24.68
N LYS A 32 -34.63 8.57 24.01
CA LYS A 32 -36.03 8.98 23.88
C LYS A 32 -36.85 8.08 22.94
N ASN A 33 -36.20 7.44 21.97
CA ASN A 33 -36.86 6.54 21.02
C ASN A 33 -36.18 5.16 20.99
N PRO A 34 -36.32 4.34 22.05
CA PRO A 34 -35.54 3.11 22.23
C PRO A 34 -35.86 1.99 21.23
N THR A 35 -37.01 2.05 20.55
CA THR A 35 -37.43 1.05 19.55
C THR A 35 -37.27 1.53 18.11
N GLY A 36 -37.02 2.83 17.89
CA GLY A 36 -36.91 3.43 16.56
C GLY A 36 -35.59 3.20 15.83
N TYR A 37 -34.63 2.50 16.46
CA TYR A 37 -33.31 2.25 15.89
C TYR A 37 -33.00 0.76 15.76
N ARG A 38 -31.94 0.46 15.01
CA ARG A 38 -31.53 -0.91 14.63
C ARG A 38 -31.20 -1.77 15.85
N HIS A 39 -30.39 -1.23 16.77
CA HIS A 39 -29.93 -1.97 17.94
C HIS A 39 -30.77 -1.63 19.18
N ARG A 40 -31.25 -2.66 19.88
CA ARG A 40 -32.26 -2.53 20.95
C ARG A 40 -31.82 -3.24 22.22
N ALA A 41 -32.09 -2.62 23.37
CA ALA A 41 -31.83 -3.21 24.68
C ALA A 41 -32.80 -4.36 25.01
N GLY A 42 -32.35 -5.30 25.84
CA GLY A 42 -33.10 -6.47 26.27
C GLY A 42 -33.14 -7.63 25.25
N GLN A 43 -32.61 -7.43 24.04
CA GLN A 43 -32.72 -8.37 22.93
C GLN A 43 -31.34 -8.86 22.43
N VAL A 44 -31.33 -9.99 21.75
CA VAL A 44 -30.19 -10.43 20.94
C VAL A 44 -30.19 -9.63 19.65
N ASN A 45 -29.06 -8.98 19.36
CA ASN A 45 -28.87 -8.14 18.19
C ASN A 45 -27.80 -8.76 17.30
N THR A 46 -28.05 -8.83 15.99
CA THR A 46 -27.03 -9.21 15.00
C THR A 46 -26.24 -7.96 14.60
N ILE A 47 -24.94 -7.93 14.92
CA ILE A 47 -24.05 -6.77 14.76
C ILE A 47 -22.85 -7.18 13.92
N SER A 48 -22.49 -6.38 12.91
CA SER A 48 -21.33 -6.67 12.06
C SER A 48 -20.00 -6.51 12.80
N TYR A 49 -18.95 -7.22 12.39
CA TYR A 49 -17.60 -6.97 12.90
C TYR A 49 -16.93 -5.77 12.25
N ASN A 50 -17.27 -5.47 10.99
CA ASN A 50 -16.70 -4.40 10.19
C ASN A 50 -17.70 -3.96 9.11
N GLU A 51 -17.43 -2.84 8.43
CA GLU A 51 -18.18 -2.41 7.25
C GLU A 51 -18.08 -3.39 6.08
N GLU A 52 -16.99 -4.17 6.01
CA GLU A 52 -16.86 -5.27 5.05
C GLU A 52 -17.79 -6.43 5.43
N ALA A 53 -18.82 -6.66 4.62
CA ALA A 53 -19.82 -7.73 4.85
C ALA A 53 -19.19 -9.13 5.01
N LEU A 54 -18.03 -9.36 4.38
CA LEU A 54 -17.27 -10.61 4.49
C LEU A 54 -16.65 -10.85 5.87
N CYS A 55 -16.52 -9.82 6.70
CA CYS A 55 -16.08 -9.98 8.08
C CYS A 55 -17.15 -10.63 8.97
N GLY A 56 -18.38 -10.79 8.47
CA GLY A 56 -19.45 -11.48 9.17
C GLY A 56 -20.08 -10.65 10.29
N THR A 57 -20.86 -11.34 11.12
CA THR A 57 -21.63 -10.75 12.22
C THR A 57 -21.50 -11.56 13.50
N ALA A 58 -21.85 -10.93 14.60
CA ALA A 58 -21.98 -11.53 15.92
C ALA A 58 -23.40 -11.34 16.45
N GLU A 59 -23.88 -12.32 17.21
CA GLU A 59 -25.06 -12.15 18.04
C GLU A 59 -24.66 -11.61 19.42
N VAL A 60 -25.17 -10.43 19.76
CA VAL A 60 -24.86 -9.75 21.03
C VAL A 60 -26.17 -9.46 21.75
N ARG A 61 -26.35 -10.03 22.95
CA ARG A 61 -27.44 -9.62 23.84
C ARG A 61 -27.13 -8.28 24.46
N ILE A 62 -27.81 -7.23 24.01
CA ILE A 62 -27.62 -5.87 24.52
C ILE A 62 -28.42 -5.71 25.81
N ALA A 63 -27.74 -5.59 26.95
CA ALA A 63 -28.40 -5.61 28.26
C ALA A 63 -29.20 -4.33 28.58
N ASN A 64 -28.71 -3.16 28.16
CA ASN A 64 -29.27 -1.87 28.56
C ASN A 64 -29.27 -0.84 27.43
N GLN A 65 -30.01 0.26 27.65
CA GLN A 65 -30.20 1.31 26.65
C GLN A 65 -28.92 2.08 26.31
N ALA A 66 -27.97 2.19 27.24
CA ALA A 66 -26.70 2.86 26.97
C ALA A 66 -25.87 2.08 25.95
N THR A 67 -25.77 0.75 26.11
CA THR A 67 -25.09 -0.13 25.15
C THR A 67 -25.82 -0.16 23.80
N ALA A 68 -27.17 -0.13 23.79
CA ALA A 68 -27.93 -0.01 22.55
C ALA A 68 -27.61 1.29 21.80
N GLY A 69 -27.57 2.42 22.52
CA GLY A 69 -27.16 3.70 21.97
C GLY A 69 -25.75 3.67 21.38
N LEU A 70 -24.81 2.99 22.07
CA LEU A 70 -23.43 2.87 21.60
C LEU A 70 -23.35 2.12 20.26
N TYR A 71 -24.02 0.97 20.13
CA TYR A 71 -24.06 0.25 18.85
C TYR A 71 -24.87 0.97 17.76
N ASN A 72 -25.88 1.79 18.11
CA ASN A 72 -26.54 2.63 17.11
C ASN A 72 -25.65 3.78 16.60
N TYR A 73 -24.67 4.20 17.39
CA TYR A 73 -23.68 5.22 17.02
C TYR A 73 -22.52 4.61 16.22
N THR A 74 -21.96 3.50 16.70
CA THR A 74 -20.83 2.77 16.15
C THR A 74 -21.20 1.29 16.00
N PRO A 75 -21.82 0.88 14.87
CA PRO A 75 -22.52 -0.40 14.72
C PRO A 75 -21.60 -1.60 14.45
N PHE A 76 -20.44 -1.65 15.11
CA PHE A 76 -19.47 -2.74 14.96
C PHE A 76 -19.05 -3.34 16.30
N VAL A 77 -19.08 -4.66 16.37
CA VAL A 77 -18.55 -5.42 17.51
C VAL A 77 -17.06 -5.67 17.31
N PRO A 78 -16.21 -5.49 18.34
CA PRO A 78 -14.81 -5.86 18.24
C PRO A 78 -14.67 -7.38 18.09
N ASN A 79 -13.84 -7.81 17.14
CA ASN A 79 -13.48 -9.22 16.98
C ASN A 79 -12.33 -9.61 17.92
N ARG A 80 -11.98 -10.90 17.97
CA ARG A 80 -10.96 -11.42 18.89
C ARG A 80 -9.60 -10.74 18.71
N ALA A 81 -9.14 -10.56 17.46
CA ALA A 81 -7.87 -9.90 17.17
C ALA A 81 -7.80 -8.47 17.73
N SER A 82 -8.88 -7.69 17.58
CA SER A 82 -8.96 -6.33 18.14
C SER A 82 -8.99 -6.30 19.67
N ILE A 83 -9.59 -7.31 20.31
CA ILE A 83 -9.65 -7.43 21.77
C ILE A 83 -8.27 -7.77 22.33
N ASP A 84 -7.57 -8.72 21.70
CA ASP A 84 -6.22 -9.15 22.09
C ASP A 84 -5.17 -8.05 21.84
N ALA A 85 -5.36 -7.23 20.80
CA ALA A 85 -4.47 -6.13 20.45
C ALA A 85 -4.72 -4.87 21.32
N VAL A 86 -4.43 -4.94 22.62
CA VAL A 86 -4.82 -3.91 23.62
C VAL A 86 -4.39 -2.47 23.24
N SER A 87 -3.14 -2.26 22.87
CA SER A 87 -2.63 -0.97 22.36
C SER A 87 -2.17 -1.07 20.91
N GLY A 88 -2.42 -2.22 20.28
CA GLY A 88 -1.95 -2.55 18.94
C GLY A 88 -3.06 -2.47 17.90
N THR A 89 -2.72 -2.91 16.71
CA THR A 89 -3.66 -3.11 15.61
C THR A 89 -4.00 -4.60 15.54
N GLY A 90 -5.30 -4.91 15.48
CA GLY A 90 -5.79 -6.26 15.21
C GLY A 90 -5.66 -6.64 13.72
N ASP A 91 -6.55 -7.51 13.26
CA ASP A 91 -6.66 -7.89 11.85
C ASP A 91 -7.47 -6.87 11.02
N LEU A 92 -7.75 -7.21 9.77
CA LEU A 92 -8.49 -6.32 8.85
C LEU A 92 -10.00 -6.26 9.11
N CYS A 93 -10.55 -7.22 9.87
CA CYS A 93 -11.94 -7.20 10.33
C CYS A 93 -12.11 -6.55 11.70
N SER A 94 -11.02 -6.05 12.27
CA SER A 94 -11.00 -5.40 13.58
C SER A 94 -11.69 -4.04 13.51
N SER A 95 -12.72 -3.87 14.33
CA SER A 95 -13.33 -2.56 14.60
C SER A 95 -12.97 -2.08 16.00
N TYR A 96 -12.44 -0.87 16.09
CA TYR A 96 -11.86 -0.37 17.34
C TYR A 96 -12.78 0.55 18.13
N GLY A 97 -13.85 1.10 17.53
CA GLY A 97 -14.66 2.16 18.16
C GLY A 97 -15.15 1.82 19.57
N ASN A 98 -15.99 0.78 19.70
CA ASN A 98 -16.57 0.37 20.99
C ASN A 98 -15.52 -0.18 21.98
N ARG A 99 -14.48 -0.84 21.45
CA ARG A 99 -13.36 -1.39 22.22
C ARG A 99 -12.45 -0.30 22.80
N ASN A 100 -12.05 0.68 22.00
CA ASN A 100 -11.28 1.85 22.43
C ASN A 100 -12.11 2.68 23.41
N PHE A 101 -13.40 2.91 23.13
CA PHE A 101 -14.29 3.63 24.04
C PHE A 101 -14.31 2.99 25.43
N PHE A 102 -14.52 1.67 25.51
CA PHE A 102 -14.46 0.94 26.78
C PHE A 102 -13.10 1.09 27.48
N TRP A 103 -12.00 0.97 26.74
CA TRP A 103 -10.65 1.07 27.30
C TRP A 103 -10.36 2.47 27.86
N TRP A 104 -10.71 3.53 27.13
CA TRP A 104 -10.58 4.92 27.61
C TRP A 104 -11.46 5.19 28.83
N LEU A 105 -12.72 4.74 28.81
CA LEU A 105 -13.64 4.90 29.93
C LEU A 105 -13.11 4.23 31.20
N LYS A 106 -12.59 3.01 31.08
CA LYS A 106 -11.97 2.28 32.21
C LYS A 106 -10.69 2.95 32.71
N THR A 107 -9.90 3.52 31.80
CA THR A 107 -8.65 4.20 32.15
C THR A 107 -8.90 5.51 32.88
N TRP A 108 -9.87 6.32 32.43
CA TRP A 108 -10.17 7.62 33.03
C TRP A 108 -11.08 7.51 34.26
N PHE A 109 -11.96 6.51 34.30
CA PHE A 109 -12.96 6.34 35.37
C PHE A 109 -12.96 4.90 35.92
N PRO A 110 -11.84 4.43 36.50
CA PRO A 110 -11.69 3.03 36.92
C PRO A 110 -12.73 2.58 37.96
N ALA A 111 -13.20 3.49 38.83
CA ALA A 111 -14.23 3.21 39.82
C ALA A 111 -15.65 3.11 39.23
N ALA A 112 -15.88 3.68 38.05
CA ALA A 112 -17.21 3.73 37.41
C ALA A 112 -17.46 2.52 36.48
N VAL A 113 -16.42 1.76 36.12
CA VAL A 113 -16.50 0.62 35.19
C VAL A 113 -16.26 -0.68 35.96
N THR A 114 -17.24 -1.11 36.75
CA THR A 114 -17.22 -2.34 37.55
C THR A 114 -17.98 -3.47 36.85
N SER A 115 -17.48 -3.94 35.71
CA SER A 115 -18.08 -5.12 35.06
C SER A 115 -17.52 -6.40 35.69
N THR A 116 -18.38 -7.17 36.36
CA THR A 116 -18.13 -8.57 36.76
C THR A 116 -18.58 -9.58 35.71
N ALA A 117 -19.20 -9.12 34.61
CA ALA A 117 -19.64 -9.98 33.53
C ALA A 117 -18.43 -10.63 32.84
N PRO A 118 -18.44 -11.96 32.60
CA PRO A 118 -17.44 -12.59 31.77
C PRO A 118 -17.47 -11.96 30.38
N ALA A 119 -16.31 -11.88 29.72
CA ALA A 119 -16.23 -11.42 28.35
C ALA A 119 -17.19 -12.26 27.50
N VAL A 120 -18.25 -11.64 26.99
CA VAL A 120 -19.13 -12.28 26.01
C VAL A 120 -18.37 -12.27 24.71
N TYR A 121 -17.69 -13.38 24.44
CA TYR A 121 -17.12 -13.60 23.12
C TYR A 121 -18.26 -13.96 22.17
N PRO A 122 -18.37 -13.30 21.02
CA PRO A 122 -19.31 -13.74 20.01
C PRO A 122 -18.98 -15.17 19.56
N SER A 123 -20.03 -15.96 19.33
CA SER A 123 -19.95 -17.37 18.91
C SER A 123 -19.04 -17.56 17.68
N PRO A 124 -18.17 -18.60 17.63
CA PRO A 124 -17.14 -18.80 16.61
C PRO A 124 -17.69 -19.36 15.28
N ALA A 125 -18.72 -18.71 14.72
CA ALA A 125 -19.17 -18.97 13.34
C ALA A 125 -18.68 -17.90 12.35
N SER A 126 -17.69 -17.10 12.73
CA SER A 126 -17.00 -16.14 11.86
C SER A 126 -15.59 -16.64 11.57
N THR A 127 -15.49 -17.83 10.97
CA THR A 127 -14.31 -18.13 10.16
C THR A 127 -14.33 -17.13 9.01
N ILE A 128 -13.41 -16.16 9.05
CA ILE A 128 -12.78 -15.68 7.83
C ILE A 128 -12.60 -16.95 6.99
N THR A 129 -13.27 -17.08 5.83
CA THR A 129 -13.08 -18.29 5.03
C THR A 129 -11.56 -18.44 4.85
N PRO A 130 -10.96 -19.64 4.91
CA PRO A 130 -9.50 -19.81 4.83
C PRO A 130 -8.86 -19.06 3.65
N GLN A 131 -9.66 -18.84 2.61
CA GLN A 131 -9.43 -18.03 1.44
C GLN A 131 -9.11 -16.56 1.77
N MET A 132 -9.86 -15.94 2.68
CA MET A 132 -9.70 -14.57 3.12
C MET A 132 -8.48 -14.38 4.04
N GLU A 133 -8.08 -15.36 4.87
CA GLU A 133 -6.81 -15.29 5.61
C GLU A 133 -5.60 -15.23 4.65
N ALA A 134 -5.61 -16.04 3.58
CA ALA A 134 -4.58 -16.00 2.55
C ALA A 134 -4.57 -14.68 1.77
N VAL A 135 -5.76 -14.14 1.44
CA VAL A 135 -5.91 -12.80 0.85
C VAL A 135 -5.26 -11.75 1.73
N TYR A 136 -5.58 -11.78 3.01
CA TYR A 136 -5.15 -10.77 3.98
C TYR A 136 -3.68 -10.91 4.36
N ALA A 137 -3.13 -12.13 4.42
CA ALA A 137 -1.70 -12.38 4.58
C ALA A 137 -0.90 -11.81 3.40
N ARG A 138 -1.36 -12.03 2.16
CA ARG A 138 -0.70 -11.46 0.96
C ARG A 138 -0.84 -9.94 0.90
N MET A 139 -1.98 -9.37 1.31
CA MET A 139 -2.14 -7.90 1.45
C MET A 139 -1.10 -7.30 2.40
N ARG A 140 -0.81 -7.97 3.53
CA ARG A 140 0.21 -7.52 4.50
C ARG A 140 1.61 -7.54 3.88
N THR A 141 1.95 -8.57 3.09
CA THR A 141 3.25 -8.63 2.40
C THR A 141 3.38 -7.61 1.27
N LEU A 142 2.28 -7.27 0.58
CA LEU A 142 2.28 -6.30 -0.51
C LEU A 142 2.24 -4.84 -0.05
N THR A 143 2.36 -4.59 1.26
CA THR A 143 2.36 -3.25 1.90
C THR A 143 1.28 -2.33 1.32
N LEU A 144 0.05 -2.44 1.84
CA LEU A 144 -1.15 -1.67 1.46
C LEU A 144 -0.94 -0.15 1.26
N ALA A 145 0.07 0.46 1.89
CA ALA A 145 0.44 1.85 1.65
C ALA A 145 0.81 2.12 0.17
N ARG A 146 1.49 1.17 -0.48
CA ARG A 146 2.00 1.28 -1.87
C ARG A 146 0.91 1.20 -2.93
N THR A 147 -0.22 0.59 -2.59
CA THR A 147 -1.40 0.45 -3.45
C THR A 147 -2.29 1.70 -3.41
N GLY A 148 -2.03 2.62 -2.47
CA GLY A 148 -2.89 3.76 -2.15
C GLY A 148 -4.01 3.36 -1.17
N SER A 149 -4.71 4.36 -0.62
CA SER A 149 -5.86 4.11 0.27
C SER A 149 -6.94 3.31 -0.45
N SER A 150 -7.69 2.51 0.32
CA SER A 150 -8.85 1.78 -0.18
C SER A 150 -9.88 2.75 -0.76
N THR A 151 -10.37 2.46 -1.96
CA THR A 151 -11.43 3.25 -2.63
C THR A 151 -12.74 2.46 -2.78
N SER A 152 -12.73 1.16 -2.45
CA SER A 152 -13.92 0.32 -2.40
C SER A 152 -13.91 -0.61 -1.18
N MET A 153 -15.10 -1.12 -0.83
CA MET A 153 -15.24 -2.36 -0.06
C MET A 153 -14.72 -3.56 -0.89
N ILE A 154 -14.49 -4.71 -0.24
CA ILE A 154 -14.25 -5.97 -0.98
C ILE A 154 -15.56 -6.38 -1.67
N LEU A 155 -15.46 -6.62 -2.98
CA LEU A 155 -16.58 -7.02 -3.81
C LEU A 155 -16.41 -8.49 -4.23
N ALA A 156 -17.45 -9.30 -3.97
CA ALA A 156 -17.53 -10.66 -4.48
C ALA A 156 -17.91 -10.65 -5.96
N GLY A 157 -17.17 -11.42 -6.75
CA GLY A 157 -17.43 -11.71 -8.15
C GLY A 157 -17.79 -13.18 -8.36
N PRO A 158 -18.12 -13.57 -9.60
CA PRO A 158 -18.46 -14.95 -9.93
C PRO A 158 -17.31 -15.92 -9.63
N ASN A 159 -17.65 -17.19 -9.43
CA ASN A 159 -16.70 -18.31 -9.24
C ASN A 159 -15.74 -18.13 -8.05
N GLY A 160 -16.20 -17.47 -6.99
CA GLY A 160 -15.40 -17.19 -5.81
C GLY A 160 -14.32 -16.12 -6.05
N THR A 161 -14.41 -15.31 -7.09
CA THR A 161 -13.47 -14.19 -7.26
C THR A 161 -13.77 -13.09 -6.25
N PHE A 162 -12.78 -12.45 -5.65
CA PHE A 162 -12.98 -11.24 -4.85
C PHE A 162 -12.08 -10.12 -5.36
N HIS A 163 -12.49 -8.87 -5.22
CA HIS A 163 -11.60 -7.75 -5.54
C HIS A 163 -11.79 -6.55 -4.62
N LYS A 164 -10.72 -5.77 -4.47
CA LYS A 164 -10.69 -4.50 -3.73
C LYS A 164 -9.93 -3.47 -4.54
N THR A 165 -10.51 -2.29 -4.74
CA THR A 165 -9.84 -1.20 -5.44
C THR A 165 -9.14 -0.27 -4.45
N PHE A 166 -7.96 0.17 -4.85
CA PHE A 166 -7.16 1.15 -4.15
C PHE A 166 -6.90 2.34 -5.07
N GLY A 167 -6.31 3.40 -4.52
CA GLY A 167 -6.01 4.62 -5.29
C GLY A 167 -5.16 4.39 -6.54
N LYS A 168 -4.24 3.41 -6.53
CA LYS A 168 -3.27 3.19 -7.63
C LYS A 168 -3.43 1.87 -8.37
N LEU A 169 -4.15 0.89 -7.82
CA LEU A 169 -4.32 -0.45 -8.39
C LEU A 169 -5.53 -1.16 -7.78
N ALA A 170 -5.84 -2.35 -8.27
CA ALA A 170 -6.80 -3.25 -7.63
C ALA A 170 -6.09 -4.52 -7.16
N MET A 171 -6.58 -5.11 -6.08
CA MET A 171 -6.19 -6.46 -5.71
C MET A 171 -7.33 -7.41 -6.03
N VAL A 172 -7.01 -8.54 -6.64
CA VAL A 172 -7.97 -9.57 -7.05
C VAL A 172 -7.54 -10.90 -6.48
N TRP A 173 -8.51 -11.62 -5.92
CA TRP A 173 -8.34 -12.99 -5.46
C TRP A 173 -9.14 -13.94 -6.32
N THR A 174 -8.54 -15.08 -6.64
CA THR A 174 -9.25 -16.23 -7.23
C THR A 174 -8.84 -17.51 -6.50
N PRO A 175 -9.71 -18.54 -6.43
CA PRO A 175 -9.32 -19.83 -5.87
C PRO A 175 -8.10 -20.46 -6.57
N ALA A 176 -7.94 -20.22 -7.87
CA ALA A 176 -6.87 -20.81 -8.68
C ALA A 176 -5.50 -20.10 -8.53
N ARG A 177 -5.48 -18.79 -8.27
CA ARG A 177 -4.24 -17.99 -8.24
C ARG A 177 -3.94 -17.31 -6.91
N GLY A 178 -4.83 -17.39 -5.93
CA GLY A 178 -4.71 -16.60 -4.71
C GLY A 178 -4.86 -15.10 -4.98
N ALA A 179 -4.32 -14.28 -4.08
CA ALA A 179 -4.39 -12.82 -4.17
C ALA A 179 -3.26 -12.29 -5.07
N THR A 180 -3.64 -11.50 -6.07
CA THR A 180 -2.75 -10.94 -7.09
C THR A 180 -3.05 -9.45 -7.30
N LEU A 181 -2.07 -8.71 -7.79
CA LEU A 181 -2.26 -7.32 -8.17
C LEU A 181 -2.81 -7.24 -9.60
N ALA A 182 -3.84 -6.43 -9.78
CA ALA A 182 -4.43 -6.10 -11.06
C ALA A 182 -4.24 -4.61 -11.35
N HIS A 183 -4.27 -4.26 -12.64
CA HIS A 183 -4.25 -2.87 -13.04
C HIS A 183 -5.43 -2.09 -12.41
N TRP A 184 -5.21 -0.81 -12.13
CA TRP A 184 -6.27 0.08 -11.68
C TRP A 184 -7.37 0.21 -12.74
N VAL A 185 -8.64 0.14 -12.34
CA VAL A 185 -9.78 0.33 -13.25
C VAL A 185 -10.81 1.20 -12.54
N PRO A 186 -11.53 2.10 -13.25
CA PRO A 186 -12.54 2.97 -12.64
C PRO A 186 -13.61 2.22 -11.83
N ARG A 187 -14.16 2.90 -10.81
CA ARG A 187 -15.19 2.37 -9.93
C ARG A 187 -16.36 1.78 -10.72
N GLY A 188 -16.75 0.54 -10.40
CA GLY A 188 -17.87 -0.17 -11.06
C GLY A 188 -17.46 -1.09 -12.22
N THR A 189 -16.17 -1.17 -12.53
CA THR A 189 -15.63 -2.13 -13.51
C THR A 189 -14.99 -3.33 -12.81
N THR A 190 -15.09 -4.51 -13.40
CA THR A 190 -14.39 -5.70 -12.89
C THR A 190 -12.89 -5.56 -13.21
N PRO A 191 -11.99 -5.62 -12.22
CA PRO A 191 -10.56 -5.54 -12.48
C PRO A 191 -10.11 -6.65 -13.42
N THR A 192 -9.33 -6.29 -14.45
CA THR A 192 -8.76 -7.29 -15.36
C THR A 192 -7.50 -7.88 -14.74
N LEU A 193 -7.55 -9.17 -14.39
CA LEU A 193 -6.38 -9.93 -13.97
C LEU A 193 -5.34 -9.93 -15.09
N LEU A 194 -4.16 -9.41 -14.80
CA LEU A 194 -3.02 -9.60 -15.69
C LEU A 194 -2.50 -11.03 -15.47
N PRO A 195 -2.19 -11.80 -16.53
CA PRO A 195 -1.57 -13.10 -16.34
C PRO A 195 -0.23 -12.91 -15.60
N ALA A 196 0.20 -13.89 -14.81
CA ALA A 196 1.58 -13.88 -14.30
C ALA A 196 2.57 -13.98 -15.47
N PHE A 197 3.78 -13.48 -15.28
CA PHE A 197 4.85 -13.77 -16.23
C PHE A 197 5.19 -15.26 -16.17
N ARG A 198 5.39 -15.87 -17.34
CA ARG A 198 5.59 -17.33 -17.44
C ARG A 198 6.82 -17.82 -16.67
N ASP A 199 7.83 -16.99 -16.55
CA ASP A 199 9.11 -17.24 -15.90
C ASP A 199 9.21 -16.62 -14.50
N VAL A 200 8.07 -16.24 -13.90
CA VAL A 200 7.96 -15.77 -12.51
C VAL A 200 6.86 -16.59 -11.80
N PRO A 201 7.08 -17.89 -11.55
CA PRO A 201 6.14 -18.71 -10.81
C PRO A 201 6.07 -18.32 -9.31
N PRO A 202 5.02 -18.75 -8.59
CA PRO A 202 4.90 -18.54 -7.14
C PRO A 202 6.15 -18.98 -6.37
N GLY A 203 6.59 -18.12 -5.44
CA GLY A 203 7.81 -18.34 -4.64
C GLY A 203 9.11 -17.83 -5.28
N THR A 204 9.06 -17.27 -6.50
CA THR A 204 10.21 -16.58 -7.10
C THR A 204 10.63 -15.38 -6.25
N GLY A 205 11.93 -15.16 -6.09
CA GLY A 205 12.46 -13.98 -5.41
C GLY A 205 11.91 -12.69 -6.05
N PHE A 206 11.43 -11.77 -5.22
CA PHE A 206 10.82 -10.51 -5.65
C PHE A 206 9.56 -10.64 -6.53
N GLU A 207 8.86 -11.78 -6.49
CA GLU A 207 7.60 -12.00 -7.22
C GLU A 207 6.61 -10.84 -7.00
N GLY A 208 6.35 -10.46 -5.75
CA GLY A 208 5.39 -9.41 -5.43
C GLY A 208 5.76 -8.03 -5.99
N GLU A 209 7.06 -7.70 -6.02
CA GLU A 209 7.56 -6.47 -6.60
C GLU A 209 7.47 -6.47 -8.13
N ILE A 210 7.68 -7.62 -8.76
CA ILE A 210 7.52 -7.81 -10.21
C ILE A 210 6.03 -7.69 -10.59
N GLU A 211 5.14 -8.32 -9.83
CA GLU A 211 3.68 -8.18 -9.99
C GLU A 211 3.25 -6.72 -9.84
N TRP A 212 3.80 -6.02 -8.85
CA TRP A 212 3.53 -4.59 -8.64
C TRP A 212 3.99 -3.74 -9.83
N MET A 213 5.19 -3.97 -10.36
CA MET A 213 5.67 -3.24 -11.55
C MET A 213 4.73 -3.44 -12.73
N ARG A 214 4.18 -4.65 -12.91
CA ARG A 214 3.23 -4.95 -13.99
C ARG A 214 1.88 -4.27 -13.77
N ALA A 215 1.32 -4.35 -12.56
CA ALA A 215 0.04 -3.71 -12.22
C ALA A 215 0.09 -2.18 -12.38
N MET A 216 1.21 -1.57 -12.00
CA MET A 216 1.49 -0.14 -12.18
C MET A 216 1.87 0.25 -13.61
N ARG A 217 1.96 -0.71 -14.54
CA ARG A 217 2.42 -0.53 -15.93
C ARG A 217 3.81 0.10 -16.03
N ILE A 218 4.70 -0.18 -15.08
CA ILE A 218 6.11 0.25 -15.11
C ILE A 218 6.91 -0.72 -15.99
N SER A 219 6.65 -2.02 -15.88
CA SER A 219 7.22 -3.04 -16.78
C SER A 219 6.15 -3.97 -17.33
N GLU A 220 6.19 -4.22 -18.64
CA GLU A 220 5.26 -5.09 -19.35
C GLU A 220 5.89 -6.44 -19.74
N GLY A 221 7.17 -6.64 -19.41
CA GLY A 221 7.93 -7.82 -19.85
C GLY A 221 8.21 -7.83 -21.36
N TRP A 222 8.30 -9.03 -21.92
CA TRP A 222 8.48 -9.26 -23.36
C TRP A 222 7.18 -9.79 -23.99
N SER A 223 7.12 -9.76 -25.33
CA SER A 223 5.98 -10.23 -26.12
C SER A 223 5.66 -11.72 -25.92
N ASP A 224 6.64 -12.51 -25.45
CA ASP A 224 6.51 -13.92 -25.08
C ASP A 224 5.92 -14.14 -23.67
N ASN A 225 5.46 -13.06 -23.00
CA ASN A 225 4.98 -13.04 -21.61
C ASN A 225 6.03 -13.48 -20.58
N THR A 226 7.33 -13.22 -20.84
CA THR A 226 8.42 -13.38 -19.86
C THR A 226 8.83 -12.05 -19.21
N TYR A 227 9.38 -12.11 -17.99
CA TYR A 227 9.96 -10.98 -17.25
C TYR A 227 11.48 -10.98 -17.20
N ARG A 228 12.12 -12.14 -17.37
CA ARG A 228 13.58 -12.35 -17.39
C ARG A 228 14.26 -11.79 -16.12
N PRO A 229 13.88 -12.27 -14.91
CA PRO A 229 14.26 -11.65 -13.64
C PRO A 229 15.76 -11.50 -13.43
N VAL A 230 16.54 -12.52 -13.81
CA VAL A 230 18.00 -12.56 -13.62
C VAL A 230 18.81 -11.89 -14.74
N GLN A 231 18.16 -11.24 -15.71
CA GLN A 231 18.86 -10.48 -16.74
C GLN A 231 19.19 -9.07 -16.24
N PRO A 232 20.38 -8.52 -16.54
CA PRO A 232 20.71 -7.14 -16.25
C PRO A 232 19.77 -6.15 -16.97
N VAL A 233 19.41 -5.06 -16.31
CA VAL A 233 18.64 -3.96 -16.89
C VAL A 233 19.56 -3.10 -17.75
N GLN A 234 19.21 -2.91 -19.02
CA GLN A 234 19.87 -1.93 -19.88
C GLN A 234 19.50 -0.49 -19.48
N ARG A 235 20.41 0.46 -19.69
CA ARG A 235 20.20 1.88 -19.32
C ARG A 235 18.97 2.50 -19.99
N ASN A 236 18.67 2.13 -21.23
CA ASN A 236 17.45 2.59 -21.94
C ASN A 236 16.16 2.06 -21.28
N ALA A 237 16.14 0.81 -20.83
CA ALA A 237 15.01 0.22 -20.14
C ALA A 237 14.78 0.89 -18.78
N MET A 238 15.87 1.28 -18.09
CA MET A 238 15.77 2.09 -16.88
C MET A 238 15.09 3.45 -17.15
N ALA A 239 15.36 4.09 -18.30
CA ALA A 239 14.68 5.32 -18.69
C ALA A 239 13.17 5.11 -18.84
N ALA A 240 12.77 4.03 -19.51
CA ALA A 240 11.37 3.66 -19.64
C ALA A 240 10.70 3.39 -18.28
N PHE A 241 11.37 2.70 -17.37
CA PHE A 241 10.84 2.44 -16.02
C PHE A 241 10.62 3.74 -15.25
N LEU A 242 11.59 4.65 -15.26
CA LEU A 242 11.48 5.93 -14.54
C LEU A 242 10.40 6.83 -15.14
N TYR A 243 10.30 6.90 -16.47
CA TYR A 243 9.26 7.68 -17.14
C TYR A 243 7.86 7.18 -16.79
N ARG A 244 7.63 5.86 -16.84
CA ARG A 244 6.34 5.26 -16.47
C ARG A 244 6.05 5.38 -14.99
N ALA A 245 7.06 5.19 -14.13
CA ALA A 245 6.92 5.37 -12.68
C ALA A 245 6.59 6.82 -12.30
N ALA A 246 7.00 7.80 -13.10
CA ALA A 246 6.61 9.21 -12.96
C ALA A 246 5.20 9.52 -13.50
N GLY A 247 4.44 8.51 -13.92
CA GLY A 247 3.09 8.67 -14.46
C GLY A 247 3.05 8.97 -15.97
N SER A 248 4.13 8.71 -16.70
CA SER A 248 4.26 9.03 -18.13
C SER A 248 3.92 10.50 -18.44
N PRO A 249 4.63 11.46 -17.82
CA PRO A 249 4.31 12.88 -17.97
C PRO A 249 4.33 13.30 -19.44
N ALA A 250 3.41 14.19 -19.82
CA ALA A 250 3.36 14.74 -21.17
C ALA A 250 4.72 15.39 -21.50
N PHE A 251 5.38 14.84 -22.52
CA PHE A 251 6.71 15.29 -22.93
C PHE A 251 6.86 15.13 -24.44
N THR A 252 7.23 16.23 -25.09
CA THR A 252 7.55 16.27 -26.52
C THR A 252 9.06 16.16 -26.66
N ALA A 253 9.52 15.04 -27.23
CA ALA A 253 10.95 14.84 -27.48
C ALA A 253 11.47 15.86 -28.51
N PRO A 254 12.72 16.32 -28.37
CA PRO A 254 13.32 17.22 -29.34
C PRO A 254 13.50 16.55 -30.71
N THR A 255 13.54 17.37 -31.76
CA THR A 255 13.82 16.91 -33.13
C THR A 255 15.31 16.68 -33.39
N ARG A 256 16.19 17.06 -32.45
CA ARG A 256 17.62 16.79 -32.45
C ARG A 256 17.98 16.02 -31.18
N ALA A 257 18.76 14.95 -31.32
CA ALA A 257 19.19 14.13 -30.19
C ALA A 257 20.14 14.90 -29.27
N SER A 258 19.94 14.77 -27.95
CA SER A 258 20.85 15.32 -26.94
C SER A 258 22.12 14.49 -26.78
N PHE A 259 22.03 13.17 -27.01
CA PHE A 259 23.15 12.23 -26.93
C PHE A 259 23.54 11.71 -28.31
N THR A 260 24.83 11.56 -28.55
CA THR A 260 25.37 11.17 -29.86
C THR A 260 25.04 9.73 -30.26
N ASP A 261 24.81 8.85 -29.28
CA ASP A 261 24.51 7.43 -29.45
C ASP A 261 23.02 7.08 -29.26
N VAL A 262 22.15 8.10 -29.20
CA VAL A 262 20.69 7.93 -29.12
C VAL A 262 20.02 8.73 -30.24
N PRO A 263 20.15 8.31 -31.52
CA PRO A 263 19.57 9.04 -32.64
C PRO A 263 18.03 9.09 -32.54
N VAL A 264 17.43 10.07 -33.21
CA VAL A 264 15.97 10.20 -33.30
C VAL A 264 15.38 8.89 -33.83
N GLY A 265 14.39 8.34 -33.12
CA GLY A 265 13.76 7.05 -33.45
C GLY A 265 14.41 5.83 -32.80
N ALA A 266 15.53 5.98 -32.06
CA ALA A 266 16.07 4.90 -31.25
C ALA A 266 15.06 4.39 -30.20
N PRO A 267 15.11 3.10 -29.80
CA PRO A 267 14.28 2.59 -28.72
C PRO A 267 14.41 3.44 -27.45
N PHE A 268 13.27 3.83 -26.89
CA PHE A 268 13.16 4.69 -25.71
C PHE A 268 13.77 6.10 -25.87
N PHE A 269 13.94 6.60 -27.10
CA PHE A 269 14.44 7.96 -27.38
C PHE A 269 13.71 9.03 -26.56
N ARG A 270 12.37 9.02 -26.57
CA ARG A 270 11.55 10.00 -25.85
C ARG A 270 11.81 9.95 -24.34
N GLU A 271 11.89 8.76 -23.76
CA GLU A 271 12.09 8.56 -22.33
C GLU A 271 13.50 8.98 -21.89
N ILE A 272 14.52 8.73 -22.72
CA ILE A 272 15.90 9.17 -22.48
C ILE A 272 16.00 10.70 -22.56
N GLU A 273 15.38 11.33 -23.56
CA GLU A 273 15.32 12.79 -23.69
C GLU A 273 14.56 13.43 -22.54
N TRP A 274 13.46 12.82 -22.09
CA TRP A 274 12.74 13.26 -20.89
C TRP A 274 13.63 13.20 -19.65
N MET A 275 14.39 12.11 -19.45
CA MET A 275 15.31 12.00 -18.32
C MET A 275 16.37 13.10 -18.36
N LYS A 276 16.86 13.47 -19.55
CA LYS A 276 17.84 14.56 -19.70
C LYS A 276 17.21 15.90 -19.36
N ALA A 277 16.02 16.20 -19.90
CA ALA A 277 15.28 17.42 -19.64
C ALA A 277 14.89 17.58 -18.15
N ALA A 278 14.54 16.47 -17.50
CA ALA A 278 14.21 16.43 -16.08
C ALA A 278 15.44 16.43 -15.16
N GLY A 279 16.67 16.46 -15.70
CA GLY A 279 17.91 16.46 -14.93
C GLY A 279 18.22 15.12 -14.23
N ILE A 280 17.55 14.04 -14.62
CA ILE A 280 17.73 12.70 -14.03
C ILE A 280 19.02 12.05 -14.55
N THR A 281 19.32 12.24 -15.85
CA THR A 281 20.57 11.77 -16.46
C THR A 281 21.41 12.92 -16.98
N THR A 282 22.73 12.81 -16.79
CA THR A 282 23.72 13.72 -17.37
C THR A 282 24.37 13.14 -18.64
N GLY A 283 24.28 11.83 -18.84
CA GLY A 283 25.12 11.08 -19.78
C GLY A 283 26.57 10.92 -19.29
N TYR A 284 27.44 10.51 -20.21
CA TYR A 284 28.88 10.40 -20.03
C TYR A 284 29.60 11.65 -20.58
N ARG A 285 30.88 11.82 -20.24
CA ARG A 285 31.69 12.98 -20.65
C ARG A 285 31.85 13.13 -22.16
N ASP A 286 31.75 12.02 -22.89
CA ASP A 286 31.82 11.93 -24.36
C ASP A 286 30.46 12.26 -25.05
N ASN A 287 29.49 12.80 -24.30
CA ASN A 287 28.13 13.08 -24.74
C ASN A 287 27.32 11.84 -25.18
N THR A 288 27.67 10.66 -24.67
CA THR A 288 26.90 9.42 -24.86
C THR A 288 25.95 9.13 -23.70
N PHE A 289 24.92 8.32 -23.93
CA PHE A 289 24.03 7.77 -22.91
C PHE A 289 24.32 6.29 -22.60
N ARG A 290 24.83 5.56 -23.59
CA ARG A 290 25.10 4.11 -23.62
C ARG A 290 23.84 3.28 -23.38
N PRO A 291 22.85 3.36 -24.29
CA PRO A 291 21.50 2.81 -24.05
C PRO A 291 21.46 1.30 -23.82
N TYR A 292 22.37 0.55 -24.47
CA TYR A 292 22.37 -0.91 -24.44
C TYR A 292 23.30 -1.50 -23.38
N ASP A 293 24.11 -0.67 -22.70
CA ASP A 293 24.93 -1.12 -21.59
C ASP A 293 24.06 -1.46 -20.38
N PRO A 294 24.39 -2.51 -19.61
CA PRO A 294 23.79 -2.74 -18.31
C PRO A 294 23.98 -1.53 -17.38
N ILE A 295 22.95 -1.18 -16.62
CA ILE A 295 23.06 -0.15 -15.59
C ILE A 295 23.69 -0.73 -14.32
N ASN A 296 24.76 -0.08 -13.86
CA ASN A 296 25.37 -0.38 -12.57
C ASN A 296 24.58 0.21 -11.40
N ARG A 297 24.74 -0.39 -10.22
CA ARG A 297 24.04 -0.02 -8.99
C ARG A 297 24.28 1.42 -8.54
N ASP A 298 25.45 1.97 -8.80
CA ASP A 298 25.80 3.36 -8.51
C ASP A 298 25.07 4.36 -9.42
N ALA A 299 25.06 4.12 -10.73
CA ALA A 299 24.34 4.91 -11.71
C ALA A 299 22.82 4.84 -11.48
N MET A 300 22.31 3.67 -11.13
CA MET A 300 20.92 3.51 -10.69
C MET A 300 20.64 4.39 -9.46
N ALA A 301 21.53 4.40 -8.46
CA ALA A 301 21.35 5.26 -7.28
C ALA A 301 21.27 6.74 -7.64
N ALA A 302 22.17 7.20 -8.51
CA ALA A 302 22.17 8.56 -9.02
C ALA A 302 20.84 8.91 -9.72
N PHE A 303 20.32 8.02 -10.56
CA PHE A 303 19.05 8.23 -11.24
C PHE A 303 17.87 8.27 -10.27
N LEU A 304 17.81 7.35 -9.31
CA LEU A 304 16.72 7.30 -8.32
C LEU A 304 16.72 8.54 -7.40
N TYR A 305 17.89 9.01 -6.99
CA TYR A 305 18.05 10.23 -6.19
C TYR A 305 17.58 11.47 -6.95
N ARG A 306 18.03 11.65 -8.20
CA ARG A 306 17.62 12.80 -9.02
C ARG A 306 16.16 12.75 -9.43
N ALA A 307 15.64 11.57 -9.75
CA ALA A 307 14.21 11.37 -9.99
C ALA A 307 13.34 11.67 -8.75
N SER A 308 13.93 11.68 -7.54
CA SER A 308 13.28 12.12 -6.30
C SER A 308 13.47 13.62 -6.01
N GLY A 309 13.94 14.40 -6.99
CA GLY A 309 14.14 15.85 -6.84
C GLY A 309 15.47 16.23 -6.17
N SER A 310 16.43 15.30 -6.09
CA SER A 310 17.74 15.54 -5.45
C SER A 310 17.62 16.10 -4.02
N PRO A 311 16.89 15.40 -3.13
CA PRO A 311 16.58 15.91 -1.80
C PRO A 311 17.85 16.21 -1.00
N ALA A 312 17.87 17.32 -0.26
CA ALA A 312 19.01 17.69 0.57
C ALA A 312 19.34 16.55 1.57
N PHE A 313 20.53 15.97 1.42
CA PHE A 313 20.98 14.86 2.23
C PHE A 313 22.47 14.98 2.53
N THR A 314 22.82 14.86 3.81
CA THR A 314 24.21 14.81 4.26
C THR A 314 24.56 13.37 4.60
N PRO A 315 25.47 12.72 3.85
CA PRO A 315 25.88 11.35 4.15
C PRO A 315 26.52 11.25 5.54
N PRO A 316 26.34 10.12 6.25
CA PRO A 316 26.95 9.93 7.56
C PRO A 316 28.47 9.98 7.48
N THR A 317 29.17 10.34 8.56
CA THR A 317 30.65 10.35 8.59
C THR A 317 31.23 8.94 8.47
N ARG A 318 30.57 7.96 9.12
CA ARG A 318 30.86 6.53 8.94
C ARG A 318 30.01 5.97 7.80
N ALA A 319 30.66 5.39 6.79
CA ALA A 319 29.96 4.76 5.67
C ALA A 319 29.12 3.56 6.15
N ARG A 320 27.91 3.41 5.60
CA ARG A 320 27.04 2.26 5.88
C ARG A 320 27.52 0.99 5.19
N PHE A 321 28.15 1.14 4.02
CA PHE A 321 28.68 0.03 3.25
C PHE A 321 30.21 0.09 3.24
N SER A 322 30.84 -1.07 3.43
CA SER A 322 32.30 -1.17 3.52
C SER A 322 33.03 -0.83 2.22
N ASP A 323 32.37 -1.02 1.07
CA ASP A 323 32.87 -0.73 -0.27
C ASP A 323 32.38 0.62 -0.84
N VAL A 324 31.79 1.47 0.01
CA VAL A 324 31.42 2.86 -0.33
C VAL A 324 32.06 3.86 0.65
N PRO A 325 33.41 3.86 0.78
CA PRO A 325 34.11 4.84 1.61
C PRO A 325 33.94 6.28 1.10
N VAL A 326 34.36 7.25 1.91
CA VAL A 326 34.38 8.67 1.51
C VAL A 326 35.21 8.83 0.23
N GLY A 327 34.66 9.54 -0.76
CA GLY A 327 35.28 9.73 -2.07
C GLY A 327 34.77 8.80 -3.18
N THR A 328 34.03 7.74 -2.84
CA THR A 328 33.37 6.89 -3.85
C THR A 328 32.35 7.69 -4.67
N ALA A 329 32.36 7.48 -5.99
CA ALA A 329 31.38 8.09 -6.89
C ALA A 329 29.95 7.74 -6.46
N PHE A 330 29.05 8.71 -6.53
CA PHE A 330 27.65 8.58 -6.13
C PHE A 330 27.39 8.13 -4.68
N ARG A 331 28.39 8.28 -3.79
CA ARG A 331 28.25 7.94 -2.37
C ARG A 331 27.04 8.59 -1.74
N THR A 332 26.78 9.87 -2.02
CA THR A 332 25.67 10.60 -1.43
C THR A 332 24.34 9.96 -1.78
N GLU A 333 24.16 9.60 -3.05
CA GLU A 333 22.95 8.99 -3.58
C GLU A 333 22.78 7.56 -3.05
N ILE A 334 23.86 6.79 -2.94
CA ILE A 334 23.85 5.44 -2.34
C ILE A 334 23.46 5.48 -0.86
N GLU A 335 24.05 6.38 -0.08
CA GLU A 335 23.76 6.56 1.34
C GLU A 335 22.32 7.08 1.56
N TRP A 336 21.83 7.94 0.66
CA TRP A 336 20.44 8.40 0.69
C TRP A 336 19.47 7.25 0.43
N LEU A 337 19.73 6.39 -0.57
CA LEU A 337 18.92 5.18 -0.80
C LEU A 337 18.88 4.29 0.44
N ALA A 338 19.99 4.19 1.18
CA ALA A 338 20.04 3.39 2.41
C ALA A 338 19.21 4.03 3.52
N SER A 339 19.30 5.35 3.70
CA SER A 339 18.51 6.07 4.70
C SER A 339 16.99 6.02 4.47
N THR A 340 16.57 5.89 3.21
CA THR A 340 15.16 5.78 2.83
C THR A 340 14.66 4.33 2.77
N GLY A 341 15.51 3.35 3.08
CA GLY A 341 15.18 1.92 2.99
C GLY A 341 15.03 1.41 1.56
N THR A 342 15.43 2.20 0.54
CA THR A 342 15.40 1.78 -0.86
C THR A 342 16.44 0.70 -1.16
N THR A 343 17.60 0.77 -0.50
CA THR A 343 18.62 -0.29 -0.51
C THR A 343 18.94 -0.78 0.88
N THR A 344 19.20 -2.08 1.01
CA THR A 344 19.72 -2.72 2.23
C THR A 344 21.19 -3.15 2.08
N GLY A 345 21.75 -3.07 0.87
CA GLY A 345 23.02 -3.71 0.53
C GLY A 345 22.93 -5.24 0.54
N TYR A 346 24.09 -5.87 0.59
CA TYR A 346 24.27 -7.32 0.70
C TYR A 346 24.55 -7.71 2.16
N ALA A 347 24.34 -9.00 2.47
CA ALA A 347 24.52 -9.54 3.82
C ALA A 347 25.97 -9.40 4.36
N ASP A 348 26.96 -9.27 3.47
CA ASP A 348 28.37 -9.03 3.79
C ASP A 348 28.68 -7.56 4.13
N GLY A 349 27.67 -6.68 4.15
CA GLY A 349 27.83 -5.26 4.44
C GLY A 349 28.30 -4.42 3.24
N THR A 350 28.32 -4.99 2.02
CA THR A 350 28.69 -4.27 0.79
C THR A 350 27.47 -3.70 0.04
N TYR A 351 27.69 -2.70 -0.81
CA TYR A 351 26.70 -2.18 -1.76
C TYR A 351 26.91 -2.70 -3.18
N ARG A 352 28.16 -2.98 -3.57
CA ARG A 352 28.63 -3.38 -4.91
C ARG A 352 28.31 -2.36 -6.00
N PRO A 353 28.84 -1.13 -5.92
CA PRO A 353 28.43 0.00 -6.76
C PRO A 353 28.58 -0.26 -8.26
N LEU A 354 29.65 -0.96 -8.67
CA LEU A 354 29.97 -1.23 -10.07
C LEU A 354 29.34 -2.51 -10.62
N SER A 355 28.52 -3.22 -9.84
CA SER A 355 27.81 -4.40 -10.33
C SER A 355 26.54 -3.99 -11.08
N PRO A 356 26.22 -4.66 -12.21
CA PRO A 356 24.95 -4.49 -12.89
C PRO A 356 23.74 -4.83 -12.00
N VAL A 357 22.61 -4.19 -12.28
CA VAL A 357 21.34 -4.46 -11.60
C VAL A 357 20.50 -5.42 -12.43
N ASN A 358 20.20 -6.60 -11.89
CA ASN A 358 19.22 -7.51 -12.49
C ASN A 358 17.79 -6.97 -12.37
N ARG A 359 16.90 -7.41 -13.26
CA ARG A 359 15.52 -6.92 -13.35
C ARG A 359 14.71 -7.14 -12.10
N ASP A 360 14.87 -8.30 -11.45
CA ASP A 360 14.26 -8.62 -10.17
C ASP A 360 14.67 -7.64 -9.06
N ALA A 361 15.97 -7.36 -8.93
CA ALA A 361 16.50 -6.39 -7.98
C ALA A 361 16.02 -4.97 -8.32
N MET A 362 15.93 -4.62 -9.60
CA MET A 362 15.36 -3.34 -10.04
C MET A 362 13.90 -3.19 -9.60
N ALA A 363 13.10 -4.26 -9.69
CA ALA A 363 11.74 -4.26 -9.18
C ALA A 363 11.71 -3.95 -7.68
N ALA A 364 12.58 -4.58 -6.90
CA ALA A 364 12.70 -4.30 -5.47
C ALA A 364 13.08 -2.84 -5.17
N PHE A 365 14.03 -2.26 -5.92
CA PHE A 365 14.41 -0.85 -5.76
C PHE A 365 13.26 0.11 -6.05
N LEU A 366 12.59 -0.07 -7.18
CA LEU A 366 11.48 0.79 -7.58
C LEU A 366 10.28 0.63 -6.65
N TYR A 367 9.99 -0.60 -6.22
CA TYR A 367 8.93 -0.91 -5.25
C TYR A 367 9.20 -0.25 -3.90
N ARG A 368 10.42 -0.36 -3.35
CA ARG A 368 10.76 0.28 -2.07
C ARG A 368 10.77 1.79 -2.14
N ARG A 369 11.22 2.36 -3.26
CA ARG A 369 11.20 3.82 -3.48
C ARG A 369 9.79 4.39 -3.54
N ALA A 370 8.80 3.60 -3.99
CA ALA A 370 7.43 4.07 -4.17
C ALA A 370 6.67 4.38 -2.86
N GLY A 371 7.24 4.05 -1.69
CA GLY A 371 6.70 4.36 -0.36
C GLY A 371 6.07 3.14 0.30
#